data_AF-A0A2R6X8I6-F1
#
_entry.id   AF-A0A2R6X8I6-F1
#
_cell.length_a   1.000
_cell.length_b   1.000
_cell.length_c   1.000
_cell.angle_alpha   90.00
_cell.angle_beta   90.00
_cell.angle_gamma   90.00
#
_symmetry.space_group_name_H-M   'P 1'
#
loop_
_entity.id
_entity.type
_entity.pdbx_description
1 polymer ?
#
loop_
_entity_poly.entity_id
_entity_poly.type
_entity_poly.pdbx_seq_one_letter_code
_entity_poly.pdbx_strand_id
1 'polypeptide(L)'
;MVSGPVVNVYLLSTYTFGRKEAKMEKDTSVADRLARMKQNYMKEGMRTSVEGILLVQEQNHPHVLLLQIGNTFFKLPGGRLKTGENGM
;
A
#
# COMPACT_ATOMS: atom_id res chain seq x y z
N MET A 1 -32.60 -6.18 0.33
CA MET A 1 -31.37 -5.43 0.62
C MET A 1 -30.30 -6.44 0.93
N VAL A 2 -29.20 -6.49 0.17
CA VAL A 2 -28.09 -7.40 0.47
C VAL A 2 -27.29 -6.74 1.59
N SER A 3 -27.26 -7.34 2.78
CA SER A 3 -26.37 -6.88 3.85
C SER A 3 -24.94 -7.03 3.36
N GLY A 4 -24.15 -5.95 3.43
CA GLY A 4 -22.73 -6.01 3.15
C GLY A 4 -21.99 -6.90 4.17
N PRO A 5 -20.75 -7.30 3.86
CA PRO A 5 -19.92 -8.06 4.79
C PRO A 5 -19.63 -7.25 6.06
N VAL A 6 -19.69 -7.90 7.22
CA VAL A 6 -19.35 -7.29 8.51
C VAL A 6 -17.85 -7.45 8.75
N VAL A 7 -17.18 -6.36 9.16
CA VAL A 7 -15.75 -6.32 9.45
C VAL A 7 -15.54 -5.85 10.89
N ASN A 8 -14.76 -6.60 11.65
CA ASN A 8 -14.39 -6.23 13.02
C ASN A 8 -13.22 -5.24 12.99
N VAL A 9 -13.33 -4.17 13.80
CA VAL A 9 -12.27 -3.16 13.97
C VAL A 9 -11.94 -2.99 15.46
N TYR A 10 -10.66 -2.87 15.75
CA TYR A 10 -10.14 -2.79 17.11
C TYR A 10 -9.53 -1.42 17.40
N LEU A 11 -9.42 -1.04 18.68
CA LEU A 11 -8.91 0.26 19.10
C LEU A 11 -7.46 0.47 18.64
N LEU A 12 -7.12 1.67 18.17
CA LEU A 12 -5.76 2.04 17.76
C LEU A 12 -4.73 1.73 18.86
N SER A 13 -5.10 1.92 20.13
CA SER A 13 -4.26 1.66 21.30
C SER A 13 -3.86 0.19 21.50
N THR A 14 -4.52 -0.75 20.81
CA THR A 14 -4.15 -2.18 20.85
C THR A 14 -2.98 -2.53 19.92
N TYR A 15 -2.55 -1.60 19.06
CA TYR A 15 -1.47 -1.79 18.11
C TYR A 15 -0.21 -1.04 18.56
N THR A 16 0.95 -1.67 18.39
CA THR A 16 2.25 -1.06 18.68
C THR A 16 3.01 -0.77 17.39
N PHE A 17 3.55 0.44 17.25
CA PHE A 17 4.31 0.86 16.08
C PHE A 17 5.81 0.85 16.38
N GLY A 18 6.51 -0.16 15.86
CA GLY A 18 7.97 -0.26 15.94
C GLY A 18 8.68 0.54 14.84
N ARG A 19 9.97 0.80 15.04
CA ARG A 19 10.84 1.40 14.02
C ARG A 19 11.76 0.34 13.42
N LYS A 20 11.98 0.45 12.10
CA LYS A 20 12.99 -0.32 11.36
C LYS A 20 13.83 0.62 10.50
N GLU A 21 14.80 0.06 9.80
CA GLU A 21 15.62 0.83 8.86
C GLU A 21 14.78 1.50 7.77
N ALA A 22 15.24 2.68 7.35
CA ALA A 22 14.57 3.48 6.35
C ALA A 22 14.57 2.74 5.01
N LYS A 23 13.39 2.57 4.42
CA LYS A 23 13.25 2.04 3.06
C LYS A 23 13.30 3.20 2.08
N MET A 24 14.34 3.25 1.26
CA MET A 24 14.44 4.26 0.20
C MET A 24 13.43 3.98 -0.92
N GLU A 25 12.83 5.03 -1.45
CA GLU A 25 12.03 4.94 -2.67
C GLU A 25 12.93 4.57 -3.85
N LYS A 26 12.37 3.78 -4.77
CA LYS A 26 13.14 3.26 -5.92
C LYS A 26 13.46 4.33 -6.96
N ASP A 27 12.69 5.42 -6.99
CA ASP A 27 12.85 6.49 -7.97
C ASP A 27 13.14 7.80 -7.25
N THR A 28 14.16 8.50 -7.73
CA THR A 28 14.56 9.83 -7.28
C THR A 28 13.67 10.94 -7.84
N SER A 29 12.96 10.67 -8.95
CA SER A 29 12.07 11.61 -9.60
C SER A 29 10.86 10.93 -10.25
N VAL A 30 9.86 11.74 -10.61
CA VAL A 30 8.70 11.29 -11.39
C VAL A 30 9.12 10.81 -12.79
N ALA A 31 10.12 11.46 -13.40
CA ALA A 31 10.62 11.09 -14.72
C ALA A 31 11.26 9.70 -14.70
N ASP A 32 12.11 9.41 -13.71
CA ASP A 32 12.75 8.10 -13.55
C ASP A 32 11.70 7.00 -13.34
N ARG A 33 10.68 7.29 -12.54
CA ARG A 33 9.55 6.39 -12.31
C ARG A 33 8.82 6.03 -13.61
N LEU A 34 8.52 7.02 -14.44
CA LEU A 34 7.83 6.82 -15.72
C LEU A 34 8.71 6.08 -16.73
N ALA A 35 10.00 6.41 -16.81
CA ALA A 35 10.96 5.71 -17.67
C ALA A 35 11.05 4.22 -17.32
N ARG A 36 11.18 3.89 -16.02
CA ARG A 36 11.16 2.50 -15.55
C ARG A 36 9.83 1.81 -15.82
N MET A 37 8.70 2.51 -15.65
CA MET A 37 7.38 1.95 -15.96
C MET A 37 7.26 1.57 -17.45
N LYS A 38 7.73 2.45 -18.35
CA LYS A 38 7.77 2.16 -19.79
C LYS A 38 8.66 0.96 -20.11
N GLN A 39 9.87 0.90 -19.54
CA GLN A 39 10.79 -0.21 -19.76
C GLN A 39 10.22 -1.54 -19.26
N ASN A 40 9.62 -1.56 -18.07
CA ASN A 40 9.01 -2.78 -17.52
C ASN A 40 7.82 -3.24 -18.37
N TYR A 41 7.02 -2.30 -18.89
CA TYR A 41 5.91 -2.64 -19.75
C TYR A 41 6.35 -3.29 -21.07
N MET A 42 7.44 -2.78 -21.68
CA MET A 42 8.00 -3.39 -22.89
C MET A 42 8.56 -4.80 -22.67
N LYS A 43 9.02 -5.11 -21.46
CA LYS A 43 9.62 -6.43 -21.12
C LYS A 43 8.61 -7.45 -20.62
N GLU A 44 7.70 -7.02 -19.74
CA GLU A 44 6.88 -7.90 -18.91
C GLU A 44 5.38 -7.66 -19.13
N GLY A 45 5.00 -6.69 -19.98
CA GLY A 45 3.62 -6.31 -20.20
C GLY A 45 3.02 -5.52 -19.03
N MET A 46 1.71 -5.70 -18.81
CA MET A 46 0.97 -4.90 -17.84
C MET A 46 1.51 -5.06 -16.41
N ARG A 47 1.65 -3.93 -15.70
CA ARG A 47 2.06 -3.93 -14.30
C ARG A 47 0.87 -4.30 -13.40
N THR A 48 0.99 -5.39 -12.66
CA THR A 48 0.06 -5.74 -11.57
C THR A 48 0.56 -5.20 -10.24
N SER A 49 -0.28 -4.49 -9.50
CA SER A 49 0.04 -3.99 -8.15
C SER A 49 -1.13 -4.27 -7.20
N VAL A 50 -0.80 -4.50 -5.94
CA VAL A 50 -1.79 -4.74 -4.87
C VAL A 50 -1.51 -3.81 -3.71
N GLU A 51 -2.57 -3.34 -3.07
CA GLU A 51 -2.52 -2.46 -1.91
C GLU A 51 -3.49 -3.00 -0.85
N GLY A 52 -3.06 -2.95 0.41
CA GLY A 52 -3.84 -3.37 1.56
C GLY A 52 -4.45 -2.18 2.29
N ILE A 53 -5.71 -2.33 2.69
CA ILE A 53 -6.39 -1.37 3.57
C ILE A 53 -6.42 -1.98 4.97
N LEU A 54 -5.80 -1.30 5.93
CA LEU A 54 -5.83 -1.69 7.33
C LEU A 54 -6.76 -0.73 8.06
N LEU A 55 -7.77 -1.29 8.73
CA LEU A 55 -8.75 -0.54 9.50
C LEU A 55 -8.50 -0.72 10.99
N VAL A 56 -8.54 0.39 11.70
CA VAL A 56 -8.59 0.45 13.17
C VAL A 56 -9.72 1.38 13.56
N GLN A 57 -10.03 1.49 14.85
CA GLN A 57 -10.97 2.48 15.34
C GLN A 57 -10.40 3.31 16.49
N GLU A 58 -10.89 4.53 16.61
CA GLU A 58 -10.67 5.38 17.78
C GLU A 58 -11.94 6.21 17.97
N GLN A 59 -12.45 6.31 19.19
CA GLN A 59 -13.69 7.03 19.51
C GLN A 59 -14.89 6.62 18.64
N ASN A 60 -15.05 5.31 18.40
CA ASN A 60 -16.08 4.73 17.51
C ASN A 60 -16.03 5.23 16.05
N HIS A 61 -14.89 5.76 15.62
CA HIS A 61 -14.65 6.19 14.25
C HIS A 61 -13.62 5.29 13.58
N PRO A 62 -13.92 4.70 12.40
CA PRO A 62 -12.95 3.89 11.67
C PRO A 62 -11.86 4.77 11.04
N HIS A 63 -10.62 4.31 11.15
CA HIS A 63 -9.45 4.98 10.59
C HIS A 63 -8.68 4.03 9.66
N VAL A 64 -8.14 4.56 8.57
CA VAL A 64 -7.26 3.83 7.64
C VAL A 64 -5.81 4.12 7.99
N LEU A 65 -5.00 3.07 8.15
CA LEU A 65 -3.56 3.24 8.35
C LEU A 65 -2.87 3.51 7.01
N LEU A 66 -2.06 4.58 6.97
CA LEU A 66 -1.30 5.02 5.81
C LEU A 66 0.20 5.11 6.12
N LEU A 67 1.02 4.90 5.11
CA LEU A 67 2.45 5.17 5.16
C LEU A 67 2.70 6.59 4.68
N GLN A 68 3.12 7.46 5.59
CA GLN A 68 3.51 8.83 5.28
C GLN A 68 4.97 8.87 4.79
N ILE A 69 5.22 9.58 3.69
CA ILE A 69 6.54 9.83 3.12
C ILE A 69 6.72 11.35 3.03
N GLY A 70 7.70 11.89 3.76
CA GLY A 70 7.82 13.34 3.91
C GLY A 70 6.58 13.92 4.59
N ASN A 71 6.13 15.10 4.15
CA ASN A 71 5.05 15.83 4.85
C ASN A 71 3.67 15.72 4.19
N THR A 72 3.61 15.50 2.88
CA THR A 72 2.37 15.63 2.09
C THR A 72 2.00 14.40 1.29
N PHE A 73 2.81 13.33 1.37
CA PHE A 73 2.64 12.17 0.54
C PHE A 73 2.28 10.95 1.38
N PHE A 74 1.18 10.29 1.01
CA PHE A 74 0.63 9.14 1.71
C PHE A 74 0.46 7.98 0.74
N LYS A 75 0.76 6.77 1.20
CA LYS A 75 0.56 5.52 0.44
C LYS A 75 -0.14 4.48 1.29
N LEU A 76 -0.90 3.61 0.63
CA LEU A 76 -1.29 2.34 1.22
C LEU A 76 -0.10 1.38 1.25
N PRO A 77 -0.01 0.50 2.26
CA PRO A 77 0.97 -0.58 2.24
C PRO A 77 0.65 -1.53 1.08
N GLY A 78 1.65 -1.77 0.24
CA GLY A 78 1.45 -2.54 -0.98
C GLY A 78 2.69 -2.61 -1.85
N GLY A 79 2.52 -3.13 -3.06
CA GLY A 79 3.63 -3.34 -3.96
C GLY A 79 3.23 -3.83 -5.35
N ARG A 80 4.25 -3.95 -6.19
CA ARG A 80 4.15 -4.59 -7.51
C ARG A 80 4.28 -6.10 -7.33
N LEU A 81 3.38 -6.86 -7.97
CA LEU A 81 3.50 -8.31 -8.03
C LEU A 81 4.53 -8.74 -9.08
N LYS A 82 5.23 -9.83 -8.81
CA LYS A 82 6.06 -10.55 -9.79
C LYS A 82 5.16 -11.34 -10.74
N THR A 83 5.66 -11.58 -11.95
CA THR A 83 4.98 -12.45 -12.92
C THR A 83 4.78 -13.84 -12.32
N GLY A 84 3.54 -14.33 -12.32
CA GLY A 84 3.17 -15.64 -11.76
C GLY A 84 3.01 -15.70 -10.24
N GLU A 85 3.15 -14.59 -9.50
CA GLU A 85 3.11 -14.59 -8.02
C GLU A 85 1.75 -15.04 -7.44
N ASN A 86 0.66 -14.84 -8.18
CA ASN A 86 -0.69 -15.22 -7.74
C ASN A 86 -1.06 -16.69 -8.02
N GLY A 87 -0.13 -17.51 -8.53
CA GLY A 87 -0.40 -18.91 -8.82
C GLY A 87 -1.46 -19.09 -9.92
N MET A 88 -1.02 -18.94 -11.17
CA MET A 88 -1.55 -19.68 -12.32
C MET A 88 -0.37 -20.20 -13.12
#